data_AF-A0A2M8FCD7-F1
#
_entry.id   AF-A0A2M8FCD7-F1
#
_cell.length_a   1.000
_cell.length_b   1.000
_cell.length_c   1.000
_cell.angle_alpha   90.00
_cell.angle_beta   90.00
_cell.angle_gamma   90.00
#
_symmetry.space_group_name_H-M   'P 1'
#
loop_
_entity.id
_entity.type
_entity.pdbx_description
1 polymer ?
#
loop_
_entity_poly.entity_id
_entity_poly.type
_entity_poly.pdbx_seq_one_letter_code
_entity_poly.pdbx_strand_id
1 'polypeptide(L)'
;RVGSLYQGVYKAVLVDSDVQFLYLSKYIHKQALSRLQGEALEAQVCSFEEYIGKRKTEWISPDEILDSFSKNTDSLSYESFVLEEDDYKIIENLIIEE
;
A
#
# COMPACT_ATOMS: atom_id res chain seq x y z
N ARG A 1 12.14 14.88 -27.31
CA ARG A 1 13.07 13.75 -27.06
C ARG A 1 12.32 12.77 -26.17
N VAL A 2 12.08 11.54 -26.62
CA VAL A 2 11.41 10.51 -25.80
C VAL A 2 12.52 9.66 -25.18
N GLY A 3 12.68 9.72 -23.85
CA GLY A 3 13.65 8.91 -23.11
C GLY A 3 13.08 7.53 -22.79
N SER A 4 13.95 6.53 -22.62
CA SER A 4 13.58 5.13 -22.36
C SER A 4 12.98 4.86 -20.97
N LEU A 5 12.80 5.89 -20.15
CA LEU A 5 12.37 5.77 -18.75
C LEU A 5 11.06 4.97 -18.58
N TYR A 6 10.13 5.11 -19.53
CA TYR A 6 8.83 4.43 -19.52
C TYR A 6 8.68 3.38 -20.64
N GLN A 7 9.78 2.94 -21.24
CA GLN A 7 9.76 2.00 -22.37
C GLN A 7 10.12 0.57 -21.96
N GLY A 8 10.35 0.31 -20.67
CA GLY A 8 10.61 -1.01 -20.13
C GLY A 8 9.35 -1.86 -19.97
N VAL A 9 9.55 -3.15 -19.70
CA VAL A 9 8.47 -4.06 -19.31
C VAL A 9 7.99 -3.68 -17.91
N TYR A 10 6.67 -3.57 -17.75
CA TYR A 10 6.05 -3.37 -16.44
C TYR A 10 5.21 -4.60 -16.08
N LYS A 11 5.03 -4.82 -14.78
CA LYS A 11 4.14 -5.86 -14.26
C LYS A 11 2.75 -5.27 -14.03
N ALA A 12 1.72 -6.02 -14.38
CA ALA A 12 0.32 -5.64 -14.16
C ALA A 12 -0.46 -6.85 -13.67
N VAL A 13 -1.34 -6.60 -12.70
CA VAL A 13 -2.26 -7.61 -12.17
C VAL A 13 -3.64 -6.99 -12.06
N LEU A 14 -4.66 -7.73 -12.47
CA LEU A 14 -6.05 -7.35 -12.28
C LEU A 14 -6.42 -7.60 -10.82
N VAL A 15 -6.96 -6.57 -10.16
CA VAL A 15 -7.52 -6.71 -8.81
C VAL A 15 -8.96 -7.16 -8.94
N ASP A 16 -9.26 -8.37 -8.47
CA ASP A 16 -10.58 -9.01 -8.64
C ASP A 16 -11.38 -9.17 -7.34
N SER A 17 -10.76 -8.88 -6.20
CA SER A 17 -11.34 -9.10 -4.88
C SER A 17 -10.95 -8.01 -3.89
N ASP A 18 -11.84 -7.74 -2.94
CA ASP A 18 -11.61 -6.76 -1.87
C ASP A 18 -10.41 -7.15 -0.99
N VAL A 19 -10.21 -8.46 -0.76
CA VAL A 19 -9.06 -8.98 -0.02
C VAL A 19 -7.75 -8.63 -0.74
N GLN A 20 -7.67 -8.87 -2.04
CA GLN A 20 -6.49 -8.50 -2.83
C GLN A 20 -6.26 -6.99 -2.79
N PHE A 21 -7.33 -6.19 -2.88
CA PHE A 21 -7.24 -4.74 -2.82
C PHE A 21 -6.66 -4.24 -1.48
N LEU A 22 -7.12 -4.80 -0.37
CA LEU A 22 -6.62 -4.50 0.98
C LEU A 22 -5.14 -4.85 1.13
N TYR A 23 -4.74 -6.06 0.72
CA TYR A 23 -3.36 -6.49 0.84
C TYR A 23 -2.42 -5.76 -0.13
N LEU A 24 -2.90 -5.38 -1.32
CA LEU A 24 -2.13 -4.55 -2.24
C LEU A 24 -1.84 -3.17 -1.64
N SER A 25 -2.84 -2.57 -0.98
CA SER A 25 -2.67 -1.31 -0.24
C SER A 25 -1.63 -1.45 0.87
N LYS A 26 -1.68 -2.54 1.66
CA LYS A 26 -0.67 -2.86 2.67
C LYS A 26 0.72 -2.99 2.07
N TYR A 27 0.87 -3.74 0.98
CA TYR A 27 2.16 -3.91 0.29
C TYR A 27 2.75 -2.56 -0.15
N ILE A 28 1.96 -1.71 -0.81
CA ILE A 28 2.42 -0.39 -1.30
C ILE A 28 2.89 0.49 -0.14
N HIS A 29 2.09 0.64 0.91
CA HIS A 29 2.45 1.51 2.03
C HIS A 29 3.59 0.92 2.88
N LYS A 30 3.65 -0.40 3.04
CA LYS A 30 4.76 -1.04 3.76
C LYS A 30 6.09 -0.88 3.03
N GLN A 31 6.10 -0.98 1.70
CA GLN A 31 7.29 -0.71 0.90
C GLN A 31 7.75 0.75 1.01
N ALA A 32 6.82 1.70 1.10
CA ALA A 32 7.14 3.11 1.32
C ALA A 32 7.67 3.41 2.73
N LEU A 33 7.20 2.67 3.75
CA LEU A 33 7.66 2.77 5.14
C LEU A 33 8.96 2.00 5.39
N SER A 34 9.28 1.03 4.54
CA SER A 34 10.47 0.19 4.67
C SER A 34 11.74 1.02 4.50
N ARG A 35 12.60 1.01 5.54
CA ARG A 35 13.91 1.68 5.55
C ARG A 35 14.97 0.99 4.67
N LEU A 36 14.58 0.00 3.87
CA LEU A 36 15.48 -0.74 2.97
C LEU A 36 16.03 0.11 1.82
N GLN A 37 15.47 1.29 1.61
CA GLN A 37 16.03 2.31 0.73
C GLN A 37 17.08 3.06 1.56
N GLY A 38 18.35 2.67 1.44
CA GLY A 38 19.44 3.13 2.31
C GLY A 38 19.51 4.65 2.52
N GLU A 39 20.36 5.10 3.45
CA GLU A 39 20.42 6.47 4.03
C GLU A 39 20.32 7.67 3.05
N ALA A 40 20.49 7.46 1.75
CA ALA A 40 20.35 8.45 0.70
C ALA A 40 18.91 8.68 0.18
N LEU A 41 17.97 7.78 0.44
CA LEU A 41 16.56 7.95 0.06
C LEU A 41 15.80 8.50 1.28
N GLU A 42 15.45 9.79 1.20
CA GLU A 42 14.44 10.39 2.07
C GLU A 42 13.16 9.54 2.06
N ALA A 43 12.37 9.64 3.14
CA ALA A 43 11.12 8.90 3.28
C ALA A 43 10.30 8.97 1.98
N GLN A 44 9.94 7.82 1.42
CA GLN A 44 9.19 7.78 0.17
C GLN A 44 7.86 8.51 0.32
N VAL A 45 7.58 9.40 -0.63
CA VAL A 45 6.29 10.07 -0.71
C VAL A 45 5.22 9.01 -0.97
N CYS A 46 4.31 8.84 -0.01
CA CYS A 46 3.21 7.90 -0.10
C CYS A 46 1.94 8.48 0.49
N SER A 47 0.80 7.87 0.14
CA SER A 47 -0.53 8.23 0.64
C SER A 47 -0.84 7.71 2.04
N PHE A 48 0.12 7.11 2.74
CA PHE A 48 -0.12 6.48 4.04
C PHE A 48 -0.66 7.48 5.08
N GLU A 49 -0.16 8.73 5.06
CA GLU A 49 -0.61 9.78 5.97
C GLU A 49 -2.08 10.16 5.79
N GLU A 50 -2.62 10.06 4.56
CA GLU A 50 -4.04 10.23 4.28
C GLU A 50 -4.88 9.10 4.85
N TYR A 51 -4.39 7.87 4.79
CA TYR A 51 -5.11 6.70 5.30
C TYR A 51 -5.22 6.68 6.84
N ILE A 52 -4.21 7.25 7.52
CA ILE A 52 -4.22 7.41 8.98
C ILE A 52 -4.78 8.76 9.44
N GLY A 53 -5.24 9.61 8.51
CA GLY A 53 -5.87 10.90 8.81
C GLY A 53 -4.93 12.01 9.29
N LYS A 54 -3.60 11.85 9.16
CA LYS A 54 -2.60 12.90 9.48
C LYS A 54 -2.56 13.99 8.43
N ARG A 55 -2.89 13.66 7.17
CA ARG A 55 -2.92 14.59 6.04
C ARG A 55 -4.25 14.46 5.31
N LYS A 56 -4.74 15.56 4.73
CA LYS A 56 -5.93 15.54 3.88
C LYS A 56 -5.57 16.13 2.52
N THR A 57 -5.74 15.32 1.49
CA THR A 57 -5.41 15.65 0.11
C THR A 57 -6.65 15.43 -0.75
N GLU A 58 -7.13 16.45 -1.45
CA GLU A 58 -8.46 16.46 -2.09
C GLU A 58 -8.67 15.36 -3.14
N TRP A 59 -7.60 14.93 -3.80
CA TRP A 59 -7.63 13.92 -4.86
C TRP A 59 -7.34 12.49 -4.38
N ILE A 60 -7.10 12.30 -3.08
CA ILE A 60 -6.89 10.97 -2.48
C ILE A 60 -8.17 10.55 -1.79
N SER A 61 -8.72 9.40 -2.20
CA SER A 61 -9.94 8.82 -1.65
C SER A 61 -9.64 7.48 -0.96
N PRO A 62 -9.28 7.49 0.34
CA PRO A 62 -8.98 6.26 1.07
C PRO A 62 -10.23 5.49 1.52
N ASP A 63 -11.42 6.06 1.33
CA ASP A 63 -12.68 5.60 1.90
C ASP A 63 -13.01 4.14 1.57
N GLU A 64 -12.77 3.68 0.34
CA GLU A 64 -13.06 2.30 -0.09
C GLU A 64 -12.30 1.26 0.73
N ILE A 65 -11.03 1.55 1.05
CA ILE A 65 -10.20 0.68 1.88
C ILE A 65 -10.55 0.86 3.36
N LEU A 66 -10.72 2.11 3.81
CA LEU A 66 -11.00 2.42 5.21
C LEU A 66 -12.36 1.90 5.69
N ASP A 67 -13.35 1.78 4.82
CA ASP A 67 -14.66 1.22 5.16
C ASP A 67 -14.60 -0.28 5.49
N SER A 68 -13.53 -0.98 5.10
CA SER A 68 -13.28 -2.37 5.53
C SER A 68 -12.80 -2.47 6.99
N PHE A 69 -12.40 -1.37 7.62
CA PHE A 69 -11.86 -1.32 8.97
C PHE A 69 -12.89 -0.80 9.98
N SER A 70 -12.78 -1.25 11.23
CA SER A 70 -13.71 -0.83 12.27
C SER A 70 -13.38 0.58 12.74
N LYS A 71 -14.38 1.48 12.79
CA LYS A 71 -14.20 2.87 13.25
C LYS A 71 -14.08 3.00 14.78
N ASN A 72 -14.38 1.93 15.53
CA ASN A 72 -14.52 1.96 16.99
C ASN A 72 -13.43 1.18 17.75
N THR A 73 -12.49 0.55 17.05
CA THR A 73 -11.46 -0.29 17.69
C THR A 73 -10.11 -0.02 17.08
N ASP A 74 -9.23 0.61 17.85
CA ASP A 74 -7.88 1.01 17.41
C ASP A 74 -7.03 -0.17 16.94
N SER A 75 -7.24 -1.38 17.49
CA SER A 75 -6.51 -2.58 17.07
C SER A 75 -6.95 -3.12 15.69
N LEU A 76 -8.09 -2.66 15.17
CA LEU A 76 -8.60 -2.99 13.83
C LEU A 76 -8.52 -1.78 12.91
N SER A 77 -7.53 -0.91 13.13
CA SER A 77 -7.23 0.24 12.30
C SER A 77 -6.36 -0.15 11.11
N TYR A 78 -6.43 0.67 10.05
CA TYR A 78 -5.56 0.53 8.89
C TYR A 78 -4.07 0.60 9.26
N GLU A 79 -3.69 1.51 10.18
CA GLU A 79 -2.31 1.63 10.66
C GLU A 79 -1.82 0.33 11.29
N SER A 80 -2.63 -0.28 12.15
CA SER A 80 -2.29 -1.56 12.79
C SER A 80 -2.12 -2.68 11.77
N PHE A 81 -3.00 -2.74 10.77
CA PHE A 81 -2.94 -3.72 9.68
C PHE A 81 -1.66 -3.61 8.85
N VAL A 82 -1.21 -2.39 8.53
CA VAL A 82 0.02 -2.17 7.75
C VAL A 82 1.28 -2.52 8.56
N LEU A 83 1.30 -2.19 9.85
CA LEU A 83 2.45 -2.43 10.74
C LEU A 83 2.56 -3.88 11.21
N GLU A 84 1.49 -4.67 11.13
CA GLU A 84 1.49 -6.09 11.45
C GLU A 84 2.49 -6.88 10.60
N GLU A 85 3.06 -7.95 11.17
CA GLU A 85 3.90 -8.89 10.42
C GLU A 85 3.13 -9.46 9.22
N ASP A 86 3.86 -9.76 8.15
CA ASP A 86 3.23 -10.22 6.94
C ASP A 86 2.94 -11.72 7.03
N ASP A 87 1.66 -12.08 7.07
CA ASP A 87 1.22 -13.43 6.71
C ASP A 87 0.80 -13.46 5.24
N TYR A 88 1.80 -13.54 4.36
CA TYR A 88 1.58 -13.60 2.92
C TYR A 88 0.93 -14.92 2.46
N LYS A 89 0.74 -15.92 3.33
CA LYS A 89 0.08 -17.18 2.98
C LYS A 89 -1.33 -16.98 2.43
N ILE A 90 -2.00 -15.92 2.87
CA ILE A 90 -3.38 -15.57 2.46
C ILE A 90 -3.39 -15.10 0.99
N ILE A 91 -2.30 -14.52 0.52
CA ILE A 91 -2.18 -13.91 -0.82
C ILE A 91 -1.05 -14.50 -1.65
N GLU A 92 -0.51 -15.67 -1.29
CA GLU A 92 0.66 -16.28 -1.93
C GLU A 92 0.46 -16.46 -3.45
N ASN A 93 -0.78 -16.77 -3.86
CA ASN A 93 -1.18 -16.91 -5.26
C ASN A 93 -1.39 -15.57 -6.01
N LEU A 94 -1.29 -14.43 -5.32
CA LEU A 94 -1.55 -13.08 -5.82
C LEU A 94 -0.28 -12.21 -5.84
N ILE A 95 0.86 -12.75 -5.40
CA ILE A 95 2.14 -12.05 -5.36
C ILE A 95 2.69 -11.87 -6.78
N ILE A 96 3.11 -10.64 -7.08
CA ILE A 96 3.63 -10.23 -8.40
C ILE A 96 5.14 -10.51 -8.52
N GLU A 97 5.80 -10.74 -7.38
CA GLU A 97 7.22 -11.08 -7.29
C GLU A 97 7.40 -12.61 -7.34
N GLU A 98 7.96 -13.06 -8.46
CA GLU A 98 8.47 -14.42 -8.68
C GLU A 98 10.00 -14.38 -8.61
#